data_AF-A0A7W4GXF1-F1
#
_entry.id   AF-A0A7W4GXF1-F1
#
_cell.length_a   1.000
_cell.length_b   1.000
_cell.length_c   1.000
_cell.angle_alpha   90.00
_cell.angle_beta   90.00
_cell.angle_gamma   90.00
#
_symmetry.space_group_name_H-M   'P 1'
#
loop_
_entity.id
_entity.type
_entity.pdbx_description
1 polymer ?
#
loop_
_entity_poly.entity_id
_entity_poly.type
_entity_poly.pdbx_seq_one_letter_code
_entity_poly.pdbx_strand_id
1 'polypeptide(L)'
;MGLKYSDLDSWRRWQQSRRRLHVLKDRARSLRRSPAPQPARRFWVRGADPTILVACDSDSPTNDHALIKPLETATDLGAVVAHPEGVHLKLGGEWTELGSIDEVWPSVRAVASIGDHLGTGAWAHGLAQREQRGQLVVQHGLLTPFSPPPPRNSRVAVWSEEDASFLGQGRPDLSFVVTGSPLLEAAASAPARHVSRFETPVFLGQLHGAELSRRSMARSVTAFWRETGCWYRPHPREEDKLSRLQHAAWRRAGMQFDDAARLSDVDRPVVSAFSTGVLEAAARGIPAWVFHLDPPQWLEEFWERYAMSRWGMTPTPQSPLTSIGGVSASTRIAHLFEGERP
;
A
#
# COMPACT_ATOMS: atom_id res chain seq x y z
N MET A 1 -3.84 19.60 1.34
CA MET A 1 -5.17 19.06 0.99
C MET A 1 -5.35 17.69 1.63
N GLY A 2 -6.58 17.22 1.89
CA GLY A 2 -6.87 15.91 2.50
C GLY A 2 -7.45 14.91 1.51
N LEU A 3 -8.07 13.84 2.01
CA LEU A 3 -8.79 12.88 1.16
C LEU A 3 -9.93 13.56 0.37
N LYS A 4 -10.06 13.17 -0.90
CA LYS A 4 -11.17 13.61 -1.76
C LYS A 4 -12.50 12.98 -1.37
N TYR A 5 -12.45 11.76 -0.83
CA TYR A 5 -13.62 10.98 -0.42
C TYR A 5 -13.54 10.73 1.07
N SER A 6 -14.56 11.16 1.82
CA SER A 6 -14.67 10.93 3.25
C SER A 6 -15.41 9.64 3.61
N ASP A 7 -16.12 9.04 2.64
CA ASP A 7 -16.85 7.78 2.79
C ASP A 7 -16.48 6.76 1.69
N LEU A 8 -16.53 5.48 2.08
CA LEU A 8 -16.11 4.38 1.23
C LEU A 8 -16.99 4.19 -0.01
N ASP A 9 -18.29 4.48 0.07
CA ASP A 9 -19.20 4.30 -1.05
C ASP A 9 -18.94 5.32 -2.15
N SER A 10 -18.69 6.58 -1.80
CA SER A 10 -18.28 7.61 -2.73
C SER A 10 -16.94 7.28 -3.38
N TRP A 11 -15.98 6.78 -2.60
CA TRP A 11 -14.71 6.30 -3.13
C TRP A 11 -14.90 5.13 -4.11
N ARG A 12 -15.71 4.11 -3.75
CA ARG A 12 -16.01 2.95 -4.61
C ARG A 12 -16.69 3.37 -5.91
N ARG A 13 -17.67 4.28 -5.86
CA ARG A 13 -18.33 4.85 -7.05
C ARG A 13 -17.31 5.52 -7.96
N TRP A 14 -16.41 6.32 -7.40
CA TRP A 14 -15.35 6.96 -8.18
C TRP A 14 -14.40 5.93 -8.79
N GLN A 15 -13.93 4.96 -8.03
CA GLN A 15 -12.99 3.92 -8.49
C GLN A 15 -13.60 3.09 -9.63
N GLN A 16 -14.87 2.72 -9.51
CA GLN A 16 -15.63 2.05 -10.58
C GLN A 16 -15.77 2.95 -11.82
N SER A 17 -16.01 4.25 -11.62
CA SER A 17 -16.12 5.22 -12.73
C SER A 17 -14.82 5.42 -13.51
N ARG A 18 -13.67 5.00 -12.99
CA ARG A 18 -12.38 4.99 -13.69
C ARG A 18 -12.17 3.71 -14.50
N ARG A 19 -12.85 2.63 -14.15
CA ARG A 19 -12.86 1.34 -14.85
C ARG A 19 -14.07 1.20 -15.80
N ARG A 20 -14.49 2.29 -16.48
CA ARG A 20 -15.77 2.36 -17.24
C ARG A 20 -16.00 1.18 -18.20
N LEU A 21 -14.96 0.72 -18.87
CA LEU A 21 -15.02 -0.42 -19.80
C LEU A 21 -15.23 -1.76 -19.08
N HIS A 22 -14.71 -1.92 -17.87
CA HIS A 22 -14.98 -3.10 -17.02
C HIS A 22 -16.38 -3.05 -16.43
N VAL A 23 -16.87 -1.90 -15.97
CA VAL A 23 -18.22 -1.78 -15.38
C VAL A 23 -19.32 -2.14 -16.40
N LEU A 24 -19.18 -1.75 -17.66
CA LEU A 24 -20.11 -2.14 -18.74
C LEU A 24 -20.05 -3.66 -19.01
N LYS A 25 -18.85 -4.25 -19.02
CA LYS A 25 -18.63 -5.68 -19.24
C LYS A 25 -19.08 -6.53 -18.03
N ASP A 26 -18.90 -6.02 -16.83
CA ASP A 26 -19.26 -6.65 -15.57
C ASP A 26 -20.76 -6.53 -15.32
N ARG A 27 -21.42 -5.43 -15.68
CA ARG A 27 -22.90 -5.34 -15.71
C ARG A 27 -23.52 -6.32 -16.71
N ALA A 28 -22.94 -6.43 -17.91
CA ALA A 28 -23.41 -7.40 -18.91
C ALA A 28 -23.20 -8.86 -18.44
N ARG A 29 -22.17 -9.13 -17.62
CA ARG A 29 -21.93 -10.44 -16.99
C ARG A 29 -22.75 -10.67 -15.72
N SER A 30 -23.04 -9.63 -14.93
CA SER A 30 -23.81 -9.73 -13.68
C SER A 30 -25.29 -9.96 -13.94
N LEU A 31 -25.81 -9.53 -15.10
CA LEU A 31 -27.15 -9.93 -15.58
C LEU A 31 -27.25 -11.43 -15.89
N ARG A 32 -26.12 -12.16 -15.95
CA ARG A 32 -26.04 -13.60 -16.21
C ARG A 32 -25.49 -14.42 -15.04
N ARG A 33 -25.13 -13.81 -13.92
CA ARG A 33 -24.54 -14.48 -12.76
C ARG A 33 -25.19 -14.00 -11.48
N SER A 34 -25.64 -14.97 -10.66
CA SER A 34 -25.94 -14.74 -9.25
C SER A 34 -24.79 -14.00 -8.56
N PRO A 35 -25.06 -13.23 -7.48
CA PRO A 35 -24.00 -12.59 -6.70
C PRO A 35 -22.91 -13.63 -6.41
N ALA A 36 -21.66 -13.32 -6.77
CA ALA A 36 -20.57 -14.22 -6.47
C ALA A 36 -20.56 -14.43 -4.94
N PRO A 37 -20.48 -15.67 -4.45
CA PRO A 37 -20.32 -15.92 -3.02
C PRO A 37 -19.11 -15.12 -2.52
N GLN A 38 -19.20 -14.57 -1.31
CA GLN A 38 -18.01 -13.95 -0.70
C GLN A 38 -16.88 -14.97 -0.72
N PRO A 39 -15.65 -14.58 -1.09
CA PRO A 39 -14.54 -15.52 -1.13
C PRO A 39 -14.41 -16.20 0.24
N ALA A 40 -14.24 -17.53 0.22
CA ALA A 40 -13.98 -18.28 1.43
C ALA A 40 -12.71 -17.71 2.10
N ARG A 41 -12.72 -17.67 3.43
CA ARG A 41 -11.61 -17.16 4.24
C ARG A 41 -11.01 -18.33 5.00
N ARG A 42 -9.68 -18.32 5.11
CA ARG A 42 -8.93 -19.23 5.98
C ARG A 42 -8.50 -18.47 7.22
N PHE A 43 -8.47 -19.19 8.33
CA PHE A 43 -8.18 -18.64 9.65
C PHE A 43 -7.01 -19.41 10.25
N TRP A 44 -6.01 -18.67 10.73
CA TRP A 44 -4.88 -19.23 11.44
C TRP A 44 -4.81 -18.60 12.82
N VAL A 45 -4.68 -19.40 13.86
CA VAL A 45 -4.59 -18.94 15.24
C VAL A 45 -3.25 -19.26 15.86
N ARG A 46 -2.79 -18.35 16.71
CA ARG A 46 -1.67 -18.52 17.63
C ARG A 46 -2.15 -18.15 19.04
N GLY A 47 -1.80 -18.99 20.02
CA GLY A 47 -2.23 -18.84 21.42
C GLY A 47 -3.66 -19.35 21.66
N ALA A 48 -3.96 -19.68 22.92
CA ALA A 48 -5.26 -20.22 23.32
C ALA A 48 -6.37 -19.15 23.37
N ASP A 49 -6.02 -17.93 23.78
CA ASP A 49 -6.95 -16.81 23.96
C ASP A 49 -6.55 -15.62 23.08
N PRO A 50 -6.75 -15.68 21.75
CA PRO A 50 -6.31 -14.62 20.87
C PRO A 50 -7.11 -13.33 21.12
N THR A 51 -6.42 -12.19 21.21
CA THR A 51 -7.04 -10.88 21.52
C THR A 51 -7.24 -10.01 20.29
N ILE A 52 -6.59 -10.34 19.17
CA ILE A 52 -6.70 -9.58 17.92
C ILE A 52 -6.98 -10.48 16.72
N LEU A 53 -7.82 -9.99 15.82
CA LEU A 53 -7.99 -10.53 14.47
C LEU A 53 -7.29 -9.62 13.45
N VAL A 54 -6.30 -10.14 12.76
CA VAL A 54 -5.58 -9.45 11.67
C VAL A 54 -6.15 -9.93 10.33
N ALA A 55 -6.82 -9.03 9.62
CA ALA A 55 -7.42 -9.27 8.32
C ALA A 55 -6.47 -8.85 7.19
N CYS A 56 -5.94 -9.82 6.46
CA CYS A 56 -4.94 -9.63 5.42
C CYS A 56 -5.50 -10.04 4.05
N ASP A 57 -5.61 -9.08 3.14
CA ASP A 57 -6.27 -9.27 1.84
C ASP A 57 -5.35 -9.80 0.74
N SER A 58 -4.04 -9.74 0.91
CA SER A 58 -3.07 -10.23 -0.07
C SER A 58 -1.71 -10.53 0.54
N ASP A 59 -0.90 -11.32 -0.16
CA ASP A 59 0.50 -11.62 0.14
C ASP A 59 1.48 -10.56 -0.42
N SER A 60 0.99 -9.34 -0.70
CA SER A 60 1.84 -8.28 -1.21
C SER A 60 2.83 -7.81 -0.13
N PRO A 61 4.06 -7.37 -0.51
CA PRO A 61 5.05 -6.89 0.46
C PRO A 61 4.51 -5.79 1.39
N THR A 62 3.66 -4.90 0.88
CA THR A 62 3.02 -3.86 1.69
C THR A 62 2.08 -4.41 2.76
N ASN A 63 1.30 -5.46 2.47
CA ASN A 63 0.42 -6.10 3.45
C ASN A 63 1.24 -6.90 4.47
N ASP A 64 2.27 -7.61 4.01
CA ASP A 64 3.19 -8.35 4.86
C ASP A 64 3.84 -7.44 5.90
N HIS A 65 4.47 -6.34 5.46
CA HIS A 65 5.12 -5.38 6.35
C HIS A 65 4.14 -4.64 7.29
N ALA A 66 2.91 -4.37 6.84
CA ALA A 66 1.94 -3.64 7.66
C ALA A 66 1.24 -4.51 8.70
N LEU A 67 0.98 -5.79 8.39
CA LEU A 67 0.10 -6.64 9.19
C LEU A 67 0.76 -7.90 9.75
N ILE A 68 1.65 -8.54 8.99
CA ILE A 68 2.23 -9.84 9.36
C ILE A 68 3.54 -9.65 10.13
N LYS A 69 4.45 -8.80 9.66
CA LYS A 69 5.73 -8.52 10.35
C LYS A 69 5.58 -8.02 11.79
N PRO A 70 4.60 -7.16 12.13
CA PRO A 70 4.35 -6.81 13.52
C PRO A 70 3.99 -8.02 14.42
N LEU A 71 3.28 -9.02 13.89
CA LEU A 71 2.96 -10.26 14.64
C LEU A 71 4.18 -11.16 14.86
N GLU A 72 5.20 -11.08 14.00
CA GLU A 72 6.48 -11.79 14.21
C GLU A 72 7.27 -11.17 15.37
N THR A 73 7.11 -9.86 15.62
CA THR A 73 7.72 -9.19 16.76
C THR A 73 6.99 -9.50 18.07
N ALA A 74 5.65 -9.47 18.07
CA ALA A 74 4.84 -9.80 19.24
C ALA A 74 4.55 -11.31 19.31
N THR A 75 5.55 -12.12 19.63
CA THR A 75 5.43 -13.59 19.65
C THR A 75 4.50 -14.11 20.74
N ASP A 76 4.42 -13.41 21.89
CA ASP A 76 3.56 -13.77 23.01
C ASP A 76 2.09 -13.33 22.82
N LEU A 77 1.82 -12.51 21.80
CA LEU A 77 0.47 -12.05 21.49
C LEU A 77 -0.35 -13.17 20.85
N GLY A 78 -1.42 -13.59 21.53
CA GLY A 78 -2.46 -14.42 20.97
C GLY A 78 -3.20 -13.68 19.84
N ALA A 79 -3.21 -14.24 18.64
CA ALA A 79 -3.74 -13.58 17.45
C ALA A 79 -4.41 -14.57 16.50
N VAL A 80 -5.35 -14.07 15.71
CA VAL A 80 -5.93 -14.78 14.56
C VAL A 80 -5.59 -14.00 13.30
N VAL A 81 -5.15 -14.69 12.26
CA VAL A 81 -4.99 -14.13 10.91
C VAL A 81 -6.09 -14.67 10.02
N ALA A 82 -6.85 -13.78 9.39
CA ALA A 82 -7.81 -14.11 8.35
C ALA A 82 -7.29 -13.64 6.98
N HIS A 83 -7.37 -14.52 5.99
CA HIS A 83 -7.03 -14.18 4.61
C HIS A 83 -7.94 -14.93 3.62
N PRO A 84 -8.10 -14.44 2.38
CA PRO A 84 -8.93 -15.13 1.39
C PRO A 84 -8.25 -16.41 0.89
N GLU A 85 -9.07 -17.36 0.44
CA GLU A 85 -8.58 -18.57 -0.23
C GLU A 85 -7.76 -18.19 -1.48
N GLY A 86 -6.58 -18.81 -1.63
CA GLY A 86 -5.62 -18.51 -2.70
C GLY A 86 -4.58 -17.43 -2.37
N VAL A 87 -4.67 -16.78 -1.21
CA VAL A 87 -3.57 -15.99 -0.64
C VAL A 87 -2.69 -16.88 0.23
N HIS A 88 -1.38 -16.77 0.06
CA HIS A 88 -0.40 -17.57 0.79
C HIS A 88 0.49 -16.67 1.64
N LEU A 89 0.16 -16.57 2.93
CA LEU A 89 0.92 -15.78 3.88
C LEU A 89 2.09 -16.58 4.44
N LYS A 90 3.21 -15.90 4.71
CA LYS A 90 4.35 -16.48 5.42
C LYS A 90 4.25 -16.09 6.90
N LEU A 91 3.61 -16.95 7.69
CA LEU A 91 3.47 -16.73 9.13
C LEU A 91 4.68 -17.33 9.85
N GLY A 92 5.40 -16.52 10.61
CA GLY A 92 6.47 -16.99 11.49
C GLY A 92 5.94 -17.60 12.78
N GLY A 93 6.59 -18.64 13.29
CA GLY A 93 6.21 -19.35 14.52
C GLY A 93 5.17 -20.46 14.30
N GLU A 94 4.57 -20.94 15.39
CA GLU A 94 3.58 -22.02 15.36
C GLU A 94 2.16 -21.46 15.23
N TRP A 95 1.47 -21.84 14.15
CA TRP A 95 0.10 -21.44 13.84
C TRP A 95 -0.76 -22.66 13.55
N THR A 96 -1.99 -22.66 14.04
CA THR A 96 -2.97 -23.74 13.80
C THR A 96 -4.11 -23.21 12.94
N GLU A 97 -4.52 -23.97 11.93
CA GLU A 97 -5.68 -23.61 11.12
C GLU A 97 -6.98 -23.84 11.90
N LEU A 98 -7.91 -22.89 11.82
CA LEU A 98 -9.24 -22.97 12.41
C LEU A 98 -10.30 -23.29 11.34
N GLY A 99 -11.31 -24.05 11.73
CA GLY A 99 -12.48 -24.31 10.88
C GLY A 99 -13.39 -23.08 10.78
N SER A 100 -13.59 -22.37 11.89
CA SER A 100 -14.32 -21.11 11.94
C SER A 100 -13.67 -20.11 12.89
N ILE A 101 -13.84 -18.80 12.60
CA ILE A 101 -13.51 -17.74 13.54
C ILE A 101 -14.35 -17.82 14.82
N ASP A 102 -15.55 -18.39 14.77
CA ASP A 102 -16.49 -18.44 15.90
C ASP A 102 -15.92 -19.19 17.10
N GLU A 103 -14.98 -20.11 16.86
CA GLU A 103 -14.27 -20.89 17.88
C GLU A 103 -13.47 -20.00 18.83
N VAL A 104 -12.99 -18.84 18.35
CA VAL A 104 -12.10 -17.94 19.09
C VAL A 104 -12.60 -16.50 19.13
N TRP A 105 -13.66 -16.16 18.39
CA TRP A 105 -14.22 -14.81 18.35
C TRP A 105 -14.57 -14.22 19.74
N PRO A 106 -15.07 -14.99 20.71
CA PRO A 106 -15.36 -14.46 22.05
C PRO A 106 -14.15 -13.79 22.72
N SER A 107 -12.93 -14.29 22.51
CA SER A 107 -11.70 -13.73 23.11
C SER A 107 -11.15 -12.52 22.34
N VAL A 108 -11.48 -12.38 21.06
CA VAL A 108 -11.01 -11.30 20.20
C VAL A 108 -11.62 -9.96 20.62
N ARG A 109 -10.77 -8.96 20.90
CA ARG A 109 -11.14 -7.62 21.38
C ARG A 109 -11.07 -6.55 20.32
N ALA A 110 -10.21 -6.74 19.32
CA ALA A 110 -10.01 -5.78 18.24
C ALA A 110 -9.72 -6.46 16.90
N VAL A 111 -9.91 -5.71 15.82
CA VAL A 111 -9.52 -6.10 14.46
C VAL A 111 -8.48 -5.12 13.92
N ALA A 112 -7.49 -5.64 13.20
CA ALA A 112 -6.52 -4.85 12.44
C ALA A 112 -6.57 -5.21 10.95
N SER A 113 -6.54 -4.20 10.09
CA SER A 113 -6.45 -4.39 8.64
C SER A 113 -5.84 -3.16 7.96
N ILE A 114 -5.75 -3.19 6.63
CA ILE A 114 -5.41 -2.00 5.82
C ILE A 114 -6.64 -1.15 5.45
N GLY A 115 -7.78 -1.38 6.12
CA GLY A 115 -9.08 -0.73 5.91
C GLY A 115 -10.13 -1.68 5.32
N ASP A 116 -11.33 -1.15 5.05
CA ASP A 116 -12.51 -1.91 4.61
C ASP A 116 -12.76 -1.85 3.09
N HIS A 117 -11.76 -1.40 2.33
CA HIS A 117 -11.86 -1.24 0.89
C HIS A 117 -11.67 -2.55 0.11
N LEU A 118 -11.18 -3.61 0.78
CA LEU A 118 -11.02 -4.98 0.26
C LEU A 118 -11.87 -5.99 1.06
N GLY A 119 -11.99 -7.21 0.56
CA GLY A 119 -13.03 -8.16 0.98
C GLY A 119 -12.87 -8.76 2.38
N THR A 120 -11.64 -8.95 2.84
CA THR A 120 -11.32 -9.52 4.16
C THR A 120 -11.33 -8.41 5.21
N GLY A 121 -10.69 -7.27 4.94
CA GLY A 121 -10.81 -6.08 5.78
C GLY A 121 -12.25 -5.62 5.96
N ALA A 122 -13.06 -5.55 4.90
CA ALA A 122 -14.47 -5.16 4.98
C ALA A 122 -15.29 -6.09 5.89
N TRP A 123 -15.02 -7.40 5.81
CA TRP A 123 -15.68 -8.38 6.66
C TRP A 123 -15.28 -8.23 8.12
N ALA A 124 -13.98 -8.09 8.41
CA ALA A 124 -13.49 -7.95 9.78
C ALA A 124 -13.99 -6.66 10.44
N HIS A 125 -13.93 -5.53 9.72
CA HIS A 125 -14.47 -4.26 10.21
C HIS A 125 -15.99 -4.29 10.37
N GLY A 126 -16.72 -4.94 9.45
CA GLY A 126 -18.16 -5.13 9.58
C GLY A 126 -18.54 -5.98 10.80
N LEU A 127 -17.76 -7.03 11.09
CA LEU A 127 -17.95 -7.86 12.27
C LEU A 127 -17.61 -7.07 13.55
N ALA A 128 -16.48 -6.37 13.58
CA ALA A 128 -16.07 -5.54 14.70
C ALA A 128 -17.10 -4.44 15.01
N GLN A 129 -17.66 -3.81 13.98
CA GLN A 129 -18.68 -2.78 14.16
C GLN A 129 -19.97 -3.33 14.78
N ARG A 130 -20.46 -4.49 14.31
CA ARG A 130 -21.66 -5.14 14.86
C ARG A 130 -21.49 -5.50 16.34
N GLU A 131 -20.31 -6.00 16.69
CA GLU A 131 -19.98 -6.51 18.03
C GLU A 131 -19.23 -5.47 18.90
N GLN A 132 -19.19 -4.21 18.46
CA GLN A 132 -18.54 -3.09 19.17
C GLN A 132 -17.09 -3.36 19.62
N ARG A 133 -16.31 -4.03 18.76
CA ARG A 133 -14.88 -4.33 18.98
C ARG A 133 -14.00 -3.17 18.49
N GLY A 134 -12.76 -3.11 19.00
CA GLY A 134 -11.77 -2.14 18.57
C GLY A 134 -11.44 -2.27 17.07
N GLN A 135 -11.18 -1.15 16.41
CA GLN A 135 -10.86 -1.11 14.98
C GLN A 135 -9.55 -0.37 14.76
N LEU A 136 -8.55 -1.08 14.21
CA LEU A 136 -7.25 -0.54 13.85
C LEU A 136 -7.04 -0.64 12.34
N VAL A 137 -6.70 0.49 11.74
CA VAL A 137 -6.24 0.55 10.34
C VAL A 137 -4.75 0.82 10.32
N VAL A 138 -3.99 0.01 9.61
CA VAL A 138 -2.55 0.20 9.44
C VAL A 138 -2.25 0.76 8.06
N GLN A 139 -1.61 1.92 8.00
CA GLN A 139 -1.11 2.48 6.75
C GLN A 139 -0.05 1.55 6.14
N HIS A 140 -0.31 1.06 4.93
CA HIS A 140 0.57 0.12 4.24
C HIS A 140 1.28 0.73 3.02
N GLY A 141 0.98 1.98 2.69
CA GLY A 141 1.50 2.65 1.49
C GLY A 141 1.30 4.15 1.56
N LEU A 142 1.73 4.84 0.49
CA LEU A 142 1.61 6.29 0.40
C LEU A 142 0.16 6.72 0.15
N LEU A 143 -0.22 7.83 0.77
CA LEU A 143 -1.58 8.34 0.74
C LEU A 143 -1.72 9.40 -0.35
N THR A 144 -2.65 9.21 -1.28
CA THR A 144 -3.06 10.26 -2.22
C THR A 144 -4.44 10.77 -1.84
N PRO A 145 -4.93 11.91 -2.40
CA PRO A 145 -6.32 12.32 -2.20
C PRO A 145 -7.34 11.27 -2.65
N PHE A 146 -6.91 10.31 -3.46
CA PHE A 146 -7.74 9.24 -4.00
C PHE A 146 -7.57 7.92 -3.24
N SER A 147 -6.80 7.89 -2.15
CA SER A 147 -6.73 6.73 -1.28
C SER A 147 -8.10 6.42 -0.66
N PRO A 148 -8.41 5.14 -0.39
CA PRO A 148 -9.65 4.77 0.29
C PRO A 148 -9.68 5.38 1.69
N PRO A 149 -10.81 5.97 2.13
CA PRO A 149 -10.92 6.49 3.48
C PRO A 149 -10.93 5.36 4.52
N PRO A 150 -10.32 5.55 5.70
CA PRO A 150 -10.48 4.62 6.81
C PRO A 150 -11.94 4.50 7.25
N PRO A 151 -12.36 3.33 7.79
CA PRO A 151 -13.67 3.15 8.39
C PRO A 151 -13.89 4.15 9.53
N ARG A 152 -15.17 4.46 9.81
CA ARG A 152 -15.52 5.41 10.88
C ARG A 152 -15.08 4.89 12.24
N ASN A 153 -14.77 5.80 13.17
CA ASN A 153 -14.41 5.49 14.55
C ASN A 153 -13.22 4.51 14.68
N SER A 154 -12.30 4.56 13.70
CA SER A 154 -11.11 3.71 13.71
C SER A 154 -9.91 4.45 14.31
N ARG A 155 -9.04 3.69 14.96
CA ARG A 155 -7.66 4.11 15.24
C ARG A 155 -6.82 3.81 14.01
N VAL A 156 -5.94 4.72 13.63
CA VAL A 156 -5.11 4.59 12.43
C VAL A 156 -3.64 4.70 12.79
N ALA A 157 -2.87 3.64 12.52
CA ALA A 157 -1.42 3.66 12.56
C ALA A 157 -0.90 4.30 11.27
N VAL A 158 -0.32 5.50 11.38
CA VAL A 158 0.18 6.29 10.26
C VAL A 158 1.70 6.37 10.27
N TRP A 159 2.29 6.73 9.13
CA TRP A 159 3.75 6.82 9.03
C TRP A 159 4.30 8.10 9.65
N SER A 160 3.58 9.23 9.56
CA SER A 160 4.01 10.52 10.10
C SER A 160 2.85 11.38 10.61
N GLU A 161 3.16 12.49 11.28
CA GLU A 161 2.16 13.48 11.71
C GLU A 161 1.49 14.17 10.51
N GLU A 162 2.21 14.37 9.42
CA GLU A 162 1.65 14.92 8.18
C GLU A 162 0.62 13.96 7.57
N ASP A 163 0.83 12.64 7.69
CA ASP A 163 -0.16 11.63 7.29
C ASP A 163 -1.39 11.62 8.21
N ALA A 164 -1.21 11.79 9.52
CA ALA A 164 -2.32 11.97 10.46
C ALA A 164 -3.15 13.21 10.10
N SER A 165 -2.50 14.35 9.88
CA SER A 165 -3.14 15.62 9.51
C SER A 165 -3.90 15.49 8.18
N PHE A 166 -3.27 14.85 7.18
CA PHE A 166 -3.87 14.60 5.87
C PHE A 166 -5.16 13.76 5.95
N LEU A 167 -5.14 12.66 6.72
CA LEU A 167 -6.30 11.78 6.89
C LEU A 167 -7.36 12.38 7.82
N GLY A 168 -6.94 13.14 8.82
CA GLY A 168 -7.81 13.74 9.84
C GLY A 168 -8.63 14.92 9.32
N GLN A 169 -8.30 15.48 8.15
CA GLN A 169 -9.02 16.62 7.60
C GLN A 169 -10.51 16.27 7.38
N GLY A 170 -11.39 16.92 8.16
CA GLY A 170 -12.83 16.68 8.13
C GLY A 170 -13.26 15.32 8.71
N ARG A 171 -12.39 14.63 9.45
CA ARG A 171 -12.61 13.30 10.04
C ARG A 171 -12.31 13.30 11.55
N PRO A 172 -13.11 14.03 12.36
CA PRO A 172 -12.95 14.05 13.82
C PRO A 172 -13.27 12.69 14.47
N ASP A 173 -13.86 11.76 13.71
CA ASP A 173 -14.14 10.39 14.12
C ASP A 173 -12.91 9.48 14.08
N LEU A 174 -11.77 9.93 13.55
CA LEU A 174 -10.54 9.15 13.50
C LEU A 174 -9.60 9.54 14.64
N SER A 175 -8.86 8.55 15.13
CA SER A 175 -7.72 8.75 16.03
C SER A 175 -6.46 8.22 15.39
N PHE A 176 -5.31 8.84 15.66
CA PHE A 176 -4.06 8.54 14.97
C PHE A 176 -2.96 8.15 15.94
N VAL A 177 -2.06 7.30 15.47
CA VAL A 177 -0.80 6.96 16.14
C VAL A 177 0.29 6.96 15.10
N VAL A 178 1.34 7.74 15.34
CA VAL A 178 2.51 7.74 14.47
C VAL A 178 3.37 6.52 14.77
N THR A 179 3.55 5.68 13.76
CA THR A 179 4.28 4.41 13.86
C THR A 179 5.52 4.36 12.96
N GLY A 180 5.70 5.28 12.03
CA GLY A 180 6.70 5.12 10.97
C GLY A 180 6.27 4.09 9.93
N SER A 181 7.18 3.70 9.04
CA SER A 181 6.90 2.76 7.96
C SER A 181 7.71 1.47 8.11
N PRO A 182 7.08 0.34 8.47
CA PRO A 182 7.75 -0.96 8.47
C PRO A 182 8.33 -1.33 7.10
N LEU A 183 7.69 -0.88 6.03
CA LEU A 183 8.15 -1.08 4.65
C LEU A 183 9.48 -0.35 4.39
N LEU A 184 9.57 0.93 4.78
CA LEU A 184 10.81 1.70 4.58
C LEU A 184 11.91 1.26 5.53
N GLU A 185 11.56 0.84 6.75
CA GLU A 185 12.50 0.24 7.70
C GLU A 185 13.12 -1.05 7.11
N ALA A 186 12.30 -1.94 6.56
CA ALA A 186 12.78 -3.13 5.89
C ALA A 186 13.67 -2.80 4.69
N ALA A 187 13.31 -1.80 3.89
CA ALA A 187 14.14 -1.33 2.79
C ALA A 187 15.51 -0.82 3.30
N ALA A 188 15.52 0.00 4.35
CA ALA A 188 16.77 0.51 4.94
C ALA A 188 17.66 -0.59 5.53
N SER A 189 17.07 -1.67 6.05
CA SER A 189 17.82 -2.83 6.58
C SER A 189 18.57 -3.64 5.52
N ALA A 190 18.26 -3.43 4.24
CA ALA A 190 18.88 -4.10 3.10
C ALA A 190 19.54 -3.09 2.14
N PRO A 191 20.62 -2.41 2.57
CA PRO A 191 21.28 -1.37 1.78
C PRO A 191 21.77 -1.93 0.44
N ALA A 192 21.61 -1.13 -0.62
CA ALA A 192 22.11 -1.50 -1.93
C ALA A 192 23.63 -1.35 -1.99
N ARG A 193 24.27 -2.03 -2.95
CA ARG A 193 25.62 -1.63 -3.38
C ARG A 193 25.57 -0.19 -3.91
N HIS A 194 26.69 0.53 -3.81
CA HIS A 194 26.74 1.91 -4.27
C HIS A 194 26.24 2.04 -5.72
N VAL A 195 25.21 2.86 -5.92
CA VAL A 195 24.63 3.18 -7.23
C VAL A 195 24.99 4.62 -7.58
N SER A 196 25.64 4.82 -8.72
CA SER A 196 25.99 6.17 -9.17
C SER A 196 24.75 6.91 -9.68
N ARG A 197 24.57 8.15 -9.24
CA ARG A 197 23.47 9.03 -9.69
C ARG A 197 23.53 9.40 -11.18
N PHE A 198 24.64 9.10 -11.84
CA PHE A 198 24.89 9.43 -13.25
C PHE A 198 24.59 8.26 -14.20
N GLU A 199 24.19 7.11 -13.66
CA GLU A 199 23.75 5.97 -14.47
C GLU A 199 22.37 6.22 -15.08
N THR A 200 22.06 5.47 -16.15
CA THR A 200 20.75 5.52 -16.80
C THR A 200 19.66 5.13 -15.80
N PRO A 201 18.69 6.02 -15.50
CA PRO A 201 17.68 5.74 -14.51
C PRO A 201 16.66 4.70 -15.01
N VAL A 202 15.98 4.05 -14.07
CA VAL A 202 14.74 3.32 -14.32
C VAL A 202 13.53 4.14 -13.93
N PHE A 203 12.55 4.25 -14.82
CA PHE A 203 11.25 4.84 -14.54
C PHE A 203 10.26 3.75 -14.14
N LEU A 204 9.78 3.79 -12.89
CA LEU A 204 8.78 2.85 -12.39
C LEU A 204 7.40 3.18 -12.94
N GLY A 205 6.80 2.21 -13.62
CA GLY A 205 5.50 2.28 -14.26
C GLY A 205 4.36 2.40 -13.25
N GLN A 206 3.40 3.27 -13.58
CA GLN A 206 2.17 3.46 -12.82
C GLN A 206 0.97 3.71 -13.75
N LEU A 207 0.98 3.16 -14.97
CA LEU A 207 -0.08 3.44 -15.95
C LEU A 207 -1.44 2.83 -15.58
N HIS A 208 -1.47 1.90 -14.62
CA HIS A 208 -2.69 1.32 -14.05
C HIS A 208 -3.34 2.21 -12.98
N GLY A 209 -2.62 3.21 -12.47
CA GLY A 209 -3.10 4.13 -11.44
C GLY A 209 -4.32 4.91 -11.91
N ALA A 210 -5.32 5.04 -11.03
CA ALA A 210 -6.55 5.78 -11.31
C ALA A 210 -6.42 7.28 -10.95
N GLU A 211 -5.36 7.64 -10.22
CA GLU A 211 -5.08 8.93 -9.61
C GLU A 211 -4.65 9.96 -10.66
N LEU A 212 -3.79 9.54 -11.60
CA LEU A 212 -3.37 10.34 -12.75
C LEU A 212 -3.94 9.77 -14.03
N SER A 213 -4.26 10.64 -14.99
CA SER A 213 -4.72 10.16 -16.29
C SER A 213 -3.62 9.41 -17.02
N ARG A 214 -3.97 8.28 -17.62
CA ARG A 214 -3.06 7.44 -18.40
C ARG A 214 -2.30 8.22 -19.49
N ARG A 215 -2.99 9.18 -20.13
CA ARG A 215 -2.40 10.06 -21.15
C ARG A 215 -1.34 10.98 -20.54
N SER A 216 -1.63 11.59 -19.39
CA SER A 216 -0.68 12.43 -18.67
C SER A 216 0.56 11.62 -18.30
N MET A 217 0.37 10.43 -17.72
CA MET A 217 1.47 9.57 -17.35
C MET A 217 2.31 9.12 -18.54
N ALA A 218 1.67 8.68 -19.63
CA ALA A 218 2.39 8.28 -20.82
C ALA A 218 3.19 9.44 -21.43
N ARG A 219 2.65 10.66 -21.43
CA ARG A 219 3.36 11.86 -21.88
C ARG A 219 4.58 12.15 -20.99
N SER A 220 4.41 12.11 -19.67
CA SER A 220 5.50 12.33 -18.70
C SER A 220 6.61 11.31 -18.87
N VAL A 221 6.29 10.01 -18.93
CA VAL A 221 7.30 8.94 -19.16
C VAL A 221 8.01 9.13 -20.50
N THR A 222 7.28 9.46 -21.56
CA THR A 222 7.88 9.67 -22.89
C THR A 222 8.81 10.87 -22.90
N ALA A 223 8.43 11.98 -22.25
CA ALA A 223 9.27 13.17 -22.14
C ALA A 223 10.55 12.85 -21.37
N PHE A 224 10.42 12.19 -20.21
CA PHE A 224 11.55 11.79 -19.40
C PHE A 224 12.51 10.84 -20.13
N TRP A 225 11.96 9.85 -20.84
CA TRP A 225 12.76 8.91 -21.63
C TRP A 225 13.52 9.61 -22.76
N ARG A 226 12.90 10.58 -23.45
CA ARG A 226 13.59 11.35 -24.50
C ARG A 226 14.73 12.20 -23.96
N GLU A 227 14.63 12.66 -22.73
CA GLU A 227 15.68 13.45 -22.06
C GLU A 227 16.82 12.57 -21.53
N THR A 228 16.51 11.41 -20.97
CA THR A 228 17.47 10.65 -20.14
C THR A 228 17.87 9.29 -20.71
N GLY A 229 17.15 8.79 -21.72
CA GLY A 229 17.29 7.41 -22.20
C GLY A 229 16.86 6.35 -21.17
N CYS A 230 16.03 6.72 -20.19
CA CYS A 230 15.64 5.82 -19.09
C CYS A 230 15.10 4.48 -19.56
N TRP A 231 15.24 3.47 -18.70
CA TRP A 231 14.53 2.21 -18.88
C TRP A 231 13.17 2.32 -18.23
N TYR A 232 12.17 1.68 -18.83
CA TYR A 232 10.84 1.65 -18.26
C TYR A 232 10.57 0.30 -17.58
N ARG A 233 10.13 0.32 -16.32
CA ARG A 233 9.77 -0.89 -15.58
C ARG A 233 8.27 -0.94 -15.35
N PRO A 234 7.51 -1.76 -16.09
CA PRO A 234 6.06 -1.85 -15.91
C PRO A 234 5.69 -2.29 -14.49
N HIS A 235 4.60 -1.75 -13.94
CA HIS A 235 4.04 -2.34 -12.73
C HIS A 235 3.43 -3.71 -13.06
N PRO A 236 3.47 -4.71 -12.16
CA PRO A 236 2.82 -6.02 -12.37
C PRO A 236 1.32 -5.97 -12.69
N ARG A 237 0.66 -4.82 -12.44
CA ARG A 237 -0.78 -4.63 -12.70
C ARG A 237 -1.06 -3.99 -14.06
N GLU A 238 -0.03 -3.63 -14.83
CA GLU A 238 -0.16 -3.06 -16.17
C GLU A 238 -0.39 -4.12 -17.25
N GLU A 239 -1.36 -4.99 -17.02
CA GLU A 239 -1.69 -6.10 -17.90
C GLU A 239 -2.86 -5.78 -18.85
N ASP A 240 -3.54 -4.66 -18.65
CA ASP A 240 -4.67 -4.28 -19.48
C ASP A 240 -4.24 -3.99 -20.92
N LYS A 241 -5.20 -4.08 -21.85
CA LYS A 241 -4.91 -3.92 -23.29
C LYS A 241 -4.30 -2.55 -23.61
N LEU A 242 -4.72 -1.48 -22.94
CA LEU A 242 -4.17 -0.14 -23.17
C LEU A 242 -2.73 -0.04 -22.65
N SER A 243 -2.42 -0.68 -21.51
CA SER A 243 -1.03 -0.88 -21.04
C SER A 243 -0.18 -1.54 -22.09
N ARG A 244 -0.58 -2.73 -22.54
CA ARG A 244 0.18 -3.50 -23.52
C ARG A 244 0.37 -2.75 -24.84
N LEU A 245 -0.65 -2.03 -25.31
CA LEU A 245 -0.56 -1.20 -26.52
C LEU A 245 0.42 -0.04 -26.34
N GLN A 246 0.37 0.66 -25.21
CA GLN A 246 1.32 1.74 -24.90
C GLN A 246 2.75 1.21 -24.79
N HIS A 247 2.95 0.08 -24.11
CA HIS A 247 4.26 -0.57 -24.01
C HIS A 247 4.80 -0.97 -25.38
N ALA A 248 3.97 -1.57 -26.23
CA ALA A 248 4.36 -1.94 -27.59
C ALA A 248 4.74 -0.71 -28.42
N ALA A 249 4.01 0.40 -28.29
CA ALA A 249 4.34 1.65 -28.95
C ALA A 249 5.71 2.20 -28.49
N TRP A 250 5.98 2.17 -27.18
CA TRP A 250 7.28 2.59 -26.63
C TRP A 250 8.43 1.70 -27.06
N ARG A 251 8.25 0.37 -27.05
CA ARG A 251 9.27 -0.56 -27.56
C ARG A 251 9.58 -0.32 -29.02
N ARG A 252 8.56 -0.11 -29.87
CA ARG A 252 8.78 0.25 -31.29
C ARG A 252 9.52 1.57 -31.47
N ALA A 253 9.35 2.51 -30.54
CA ALA A 253 10.09 3.77 -30.53
C ALA A 253 11.52 3.64 -29.98
N GLY A 254 11.93 2.47 -29.49
CA GLY A 254 13.28 2.19 -28.99
C GLY A 254 13.45 2.28 -27.47
N MET A 255 12.38 2.46 -26.71
CA MET A 255 12.44 2.46 -25.24
C MET A 255 12.79 1.07 -24.72
N GLN A 256 13.82 1.00 -23.88
CA GLN A 256 14.23 -0.23 -23.18
C GLN A 256 13.29 -0.51 -22.01
N PHE A 257 13.04 -1.78 -21.75
CA PHE A 257 12.21 -2.24 -20.64
C PHE A 257 13.07 -3.01 -19.66
N ASP A 258 12.88 -2.73 -18.38
CA ASP A 258 13.49 -3.50 -17.30
C ASP A 258 12.54 -4.62 -16.88
N ASP A 259 12.95 -5.86 -17.12
CA ASP A 259 12.20 -7.07 -16.78
C ASP A 259 12.59 -7.64 -15.40
N ALA A 260 13.34 -6.89 -14.57
CA ALA A 260 13.73 -7.32 -13.23
C ALA A 260 12.51 -7.71 -12.37
N ALA A 261 12.58 -8.92 -11.79
CA ALA A 261 11.48 -9.53 -11.07
C ALA A 261 11.05 -8.74 -9.81
N ARG A 262 12.01 -8.19 -9.04
CA ARG A 262 11.71 -7.44 -7.81
C ARG A 262 12.33 -6.05 -7.84
N LEU A 263 11.66 -5.11 -7.17
CA LEU A 263 12.19 -3.74 -7.02
C LEU A 263 13.47 -3.70 -6.19
N SER A 264 13.63 -4.64 -5.25
CA SER A 264 14.87 -4.85 -4.51
C SER A 264 16.06 -5.18 -5.40
N ASP A 265 15.84 -5.70 -6.61
CA ASP A 265 16.91 -6.13 -7.51
C ASP A 265 17.37 -4.97 -8.41
N VAL A 266 16.72 -3.81 -8.32
CA VAL A 266 17.13 -2.60 -9.06
C VAL A 266 18.41 -2.03 -8.45
N ASP A 267 19.40 -1.83 -9.31
CA ASP A 267 20.77 -1.41 -9.01
C ASP A 267 21.17 -0.10 -9.71
N ARG A 268 20.17 0.69 -10.10
CA ARG A 268 20.32 1.95 -10.83
C ARG A 268 19.41 3.04 -10.26
N PRO A 269 19.63 4.31 -10.62
CA PRO A 269 18.81 5.38 -10.07
C PRO A 269 17.33 5.22 -10.42
N VAL A 270 16.46 5.56 -9.48
CA VAL A 270 15.01 5.28 -9.56
C VAL A 270 14.21 6.56 -9.76
N VAL A 271 13.28 6.54 -10.71
CA VAL A 271 12.37 7.66 -10.95
C VAL A 271 10.94 7.16 -11.05
N SER A 272 9.98 7.89 -10.50
CA SER A 272 8.55 7.60 -10.70
C SER A 272 7.71 8.85 -10.55
N ALA A 273 6.40 8.77 -10.79
CA ALA A 273 5.53 9.91 -10.54
C ALA A 273 5.13 9.99 -9.06
N PHE A 274 4.72 8.89 -8.44
CA PHE A 274 4.29 8.85 -7.04
C PHE A 274 4.36 7.43 -6.43
N SER A 275 5.33 6.63 -6.88
CA SER A 275 5.50 5.24 -6.39
C SER A 275 6.21 5.21 -5.04
N THR A 276 5.74 4.36 -4.12
CA THR A 276 6.46 4.03 -2.87
C THR A 276 7.88 3.54 -3.13
N GLY A 277 8.12 2.94 -4.30
CA GLY A 277 9.43 2.48 -4.72
C GLY A 277 10.52 3.57 -4.78
N VAL A 278 10.15 4.84 -4.91
CA VAL A 278 11.11 5.96 -4.82
C VAL A 278 11.67 6.08 -3.39
N LEU A 279 10.80 5.96 -2.38
CA LEU A 279 11.23 6.01 -0.99
C LEU A 279 11.94 4.74 -0.56
N GLU A 280 11.51 3.57 -1.05
CA GLU A 280 12.22 2.31 -0.79
C GLU A 280 13.64 2.35 -1.38
N ALA A 281 13.80 2.89 -2.59
CA ALA A 281 15.12 3.09 -3.22
C ALA A 281 15.97 4.07 -2.40
N ALA A 282 15.42 5.23 -2.02
CA ALA A 282 16.10 6.20 -1.18
C ALA A 282 16.53 5.59 0.18
N ALA A 283 15.64 4.85 0.85
CA ALA A 283 15.94 4.16 2.11
C ALA A 283 17.12 3.18 1.98
N ARG A 284 17.26 2.53 0.81
CA ARG A 284 18.40 1.64 0.49
C ARG A 284 19.69 2.37 0.09
N GLY A 285 19.66 3.70 -0.01
CA GLY A 285 20.79 4.53 -0.45
C GLY A 285 20.92 4.65 -1.98
N ILE A 286 19.90 4.24 -2.73
CA ILE A 286 19.87 4.37 -4.19
C ILE A 286 19.38 5.79 -4.53
N PRO A 287 20.07 6.54 -5.42
CA PRO A 287 19.59 7.83 -5.87
C PRO A 287 18.19 7.73 -6.49
N ALA A 288 17.24 8.48 -5.94
CA ALA A 288 15.85 8.39 -6.37
C ALA A 288 15.18 9.76 -6.48
N TRP A 289 14.27 9.90 -7.44
CA TRP A 289 13.55 11.14 -7.70
C TRP A 289 12.10 10.90 -8.12
N VAL A 290 11.36 11.99 -8.14
CA VAL A 290 10.04 12.06 -8.78
C VAL A 290 10.06 12.90 -10.04
N PHE A 291 9.23 12.53 -11.01
CA PHE A 291 9.07 13.28 -12.25
C PHE A 291 7.63 13.20 -12.79
N HIS A 292 7.12 14.36 -13.17
CA HIS A 292 5.91 14.51 -13.99
C HIS A 292 6.02 15.83 -14.76
N LEU A 293 5.63 15.84 -16.05
CA LEU A 293 5.82 16.99 -16.93
C LEU A 293 5.01 18.23 -16.50
N ASP A 294 3.77 18.00 -16.07
CA ASP A 294 2.81 19.03 -15.64
C ASP A 294 2.04 18.51 -14.42
N PRO A 295 2.68 18.47 -13.23
CA PRO A 295 2.12 17.84 -12.05
C PRO A 295 0.86 18.59 -11.60
N PRO A 296 -0.28 17.92 -11.36
CA PRO A 296 -1.40 18.59 -10.70
C PRO A 296 -0.99 18.96 -9.26
N GLN A 297 -1.59 20.01 -8.71
CA GLN A 297 -1.25 20.52 -7.37
C GLN A 297 -1.14 19.43 -6.29
N TRP A 298 -2.08 18.48 -6.26
CA TRP A 298 -2.04 17.41 -5.26
C TRP A 298 -0.79 16.53 -5.35
N LEU A 299 -0.23 16.36 -6.54
CA LEU A 299 0.99 15.57 -6.76
C LEU A 299 2.21 16.32 -6.21
N GLU A 300 2.22 17.65 -6.31
CA GLU A 300 3.26 18.49 -5.72
C GLU A 300 3.19 18.43 -4.19
N GLU A 301 2.00 18.61 -3.60
CA GLU A 301 1.77 18.45 -2.15
C GLU A 301 2.13 17.05 -1.66
N PHE A 302 1.87 16.01 -2.47
CA PHE A 302 2.27 14.65 -2.18
C PHE A 302 3.80 14.49 -2.12
N TRP A 303 4.53 15.09 -3.07
CA TRP A 303 5.99 15.05 -3.07
C TRP A 303 6.57 15.77 -1.86
N GLU A 304 6.02 16.93 -1.51
CA GLU A 304 6.44 17.70 -0.34
C GLU A 304 6.24 16.91 0.95
N ARG A 305 5.04 16.34 1.16
CA ARG A 305 4.72 15.57 2.37
C ARG A 305 5.64 14.37 2.60
N TYR A 306 6.08 13.72 1.53
CA TYR A 306 7.00 12.57 1.61
C TYR A 306 8.47 12.94 1.35
N ALA A 307 8.80 14.24 1.34
CA ALA A 307 10.13 14.77 1.08
C ALA A 307 10.78 14.23 -0.22
N MET A 308 9.97 13.94 -1.24
CA MET A 308 10.44 13.44 -2.53
C MET A 308 11.03 14.55 -3.38
N SER A 309 12.26 14.36 -3.84
CA SER A 309 12.95 15.37 -4.64
C SER A 309 12.67 15.19 -6.14
N ARG A 310 12.40 16.30 -6.83
CA ARG A 310 12.17 16.29 -8.28
C ARG A 310 13.45 15.97 -9.04
N TRP A 311 13.32 15.32 -10.19
CA TRP A 311 14.44 15.11 -11.11
C TRP A 311 15.18 16.43 -11.40
N GLY A 312 16.52 16.35 -11.45
CA GLY A 312 17.41 17.50 -11.59
C GLY A 312 17.79 18.18 -10.28
N MET A 313 17.13 17.85 -9.17
CA MET A 313 17.54 18.28 -7.82
C MET A 313 18.47 17.25 -7.15
N THR A 314 18.93 17.56 -5.94
CA THR A 314 19.54 16.56 -5.04
C THR A 314 18.62 15.35 -4.91
N PRO A 315 19.15 14.10 -4.88
CA PRO A 315 18.33 12.90 -4.70
C PRO A 315 17.46 12.96 -3.44
N THR A 316 16.33 12.27 -3.51
CA THR A 316 15.43 12.07 -2.36
C THR A 316 16.25 11.53 -1.18
N PRO A 317 16.21 12.19 0.00
CA PRO A 317 16.99 11.78 1.15
C PRO A 317 16.52 10.42 1.67
N GLN A 318 17.40 9.71 2.39
CA GLN A 318 16.98 8.53 3.14
C GLN A 318 15.95 8.95 4.19
N SER A 319 14.79 8.29 4.19
CA SER A 319 13.63 8.73 4.96
C SER A 319 13.85 8.59 6.47
N PRO A 320 13.46 9.57 7.31
CA PRO A 320 13.46 9.43 8.77
C PRO A 320 12.33 8.52 9.29
N LEU A 321 11.44 8.04 8.41
CA LEU A 321 10.26 7.23 8.78
C LEU A 321 10.62 5.79 9.23
N THR A 322 11.90 5.44 9.30
CA THR A 322 12.39 4.09 9.60
C THR A 322 12.44 3.79 11.10
N SER A 323 12.60 4.79 11.98
CA SER A 323 12.60 4.59 13.43
C SER A 323 12.25 5.87 14.19
N ILE A 324 11.33 5.78 15.16
CA ILE A 324 10.96 6.91 16.04
C ILE A 324 11.41 6.55 17.45
N GLY A 325 12.24 7.40 18.06
CA GLY A 325 12.73 7.19 19.42
C GLY A 325 13.54 5.90 19.63
N GLY A 326 14.18 5.37 18.57
CA GLY A 326 14.96 4.12 18.63
C GLY A 326 14.14 2.83 18.61
N VAL A 327 12.81 2.91 18.56
CA VAL A 327 11.91 1.75 18.43
C VAL A 327 11.61 1.49 16.95
N SER A 328 11.49 0.22 16.56
CA SER A 328 11.11 -0.16 15.19
C SER A 328 9.65 0.20 14.87
N ALA A 329 9.32 0.40 13.60
CA ALA A 329 7.93 0.66 13.21
C ALA A 329 7.06 -0.59 13.43
N SER A 330 7.60 -1.78 13.17
CA SER A 330 6.92 -3.05 13.40
C SER A 330 6.59 -3.26 14.88
N THR A 331 7.52 -2.94 15.79
CA THR A 331 7.29 -3.03 17.25
C THR A 331 6.19 -2.08 17.71
N ARG A 332 6.18 -0.83 17.23
CA ARG A 332 5.10 0.13 17.59
C ARG A 332 3.72 -0.38 17.15
N ILE A 333 3.61 -0.95 15.95
CA ILE A 333 2.35 -1.54 15.49
C ILE A 333 1.98 -2.75 16.34
N ALA A 334 2.96 -3.57 16.73
CA ALA A 334 2.74 -4.71 17.60
C ALA A 334 2.15 -4.30 18.97
N HIS A 335 2.65 -3.23 19.60
CA HIS A 335 2.07 -2.68 20.83
C HIS A 335 0.61 -2.21 20.64
N LEU A 336 0.27 -1.69 19.44
CA LEU A 336 -1.11 -1.36 19.11
C LEU A 336 -2.00 -2.59 19.01
N PHE A 337 -1.44 -3.74 18.59
CA PHE A 337 -2.16 -5.00 18.54
C PHE A 337 -2.44 -5.57 19.93
N GLU A 338 -1.51 -5.37 20.87
CA GLU A 338 -1.67 -5.72 22.29
C GLU A 338 -2.70 -4.84 23.02
N GLY A 339 -3.09 -3.71 22.40
CA GLY A 339 -4.01 -2.74 22.98
C GLY A 339 -3.32 -1.70 23.87
N GLU A 340 -1.99 -1.68 23.89
CA GLU A 340 -1.22 -0.67 24.59
C GLU A 340 -1.30 0.69 23.86
N ARG A 341 -1.28 1.77 24.64
CA ARG A 341 -1.05 3.11 24.07
C ARG A 341 0.48 3.30 24.02
N PRO A 342 1.08 3.51 22.83
CA PRO A 342 2.51 3.72 22.72
C PRO A 342 2.96 5.04 23.35
#